data_AF-A0A0G3UF42-F1
#
_entry.id   AF-A0A0G3UF42-F1
#
_cell.length_a   1.000
_cell.length_b   1.000
_cell.length_c   1.000
_cell.angle_alpha   90.00
_cell.angle_beta   90.00
_cell.angle_gamma   90.00
#
_symmetry.space_group_name_H-M   'P 1'
#
loop_
_entity.id
_entity.type
_entity.pdbx_description
1 polymer ?
#
loop_
_entity_poly.entity_id
_entity_poly.type
_entity_poly.pdbx_seq_one_letter_code
_entity_poly.pdbx_strand_id
1 'polypeptide(L)'
;MDSETTPARQPDKDQDQDLIPSVPSPPRPSLVRRLLRNRAVRATAAGVLAGGLLGAGAVAWHTDTLPLFGPAPCWDSLSDSTVSSLFGDRRTEIEEQVLQTDPHGQGLSYGQCRITSYKDDRARRQLTVRVHRLDGLYGSDGRQWPEEFLAAGMVAFGEGLPGMASSSRAWLALPQSCTGRPDQFEGPVVVDVGMGPTGLDVSSEYEREDRAALAHAAVDAANGVIRELGCSGVYRSPDLPKDIVAWREAQPDAFCGIKGLALPAAYRESLSRTRVSGEGGAARVCEAAGSYPRAAVRMTTVVDPALTAVFSQDLLKGGSSFKGTNGYGSFNVSRAVYRARCQSGDVIFMLEQKDRFGEQDFTFVYDLLPAYVEAESSRIGCGQEKVTLPRG
;
A
#
# COMPACT_ATOMS: atom_id res chain seq x y z
N MET A 1 -55.27 -32.54 -21.99
CA MET A 1 -54.30 -32.59 -23.12
C MET A 1 -52.91 -32.58 -22.49
N ASP A 2 -52.48 -33.59 -21.74
CA ASP A 2 -52.44 -35.06 -21.93
C ASP A 2 -51.60 -35.53 -23.12
N SER A 3 -50.68 -36.45 -22.78
CA SER A 3 -49.85 -37.32 -23.63
C SER A 3 -48.61 -36.63 -24.23
N GLU A 4 -47.42 -37.22 -24.34
CA GLU A 4 -46.94 -38.60 -24.44
C GLU A 4 -45.40 -38.57 -24.17
N THR A 5 -44.80 -39.41 -23.33
CA THR A 5 -44.28 -40.77 -23.62
C THR A 5 -42.82 -40.82 -24.13
N THR A 6 -41.97 -41.44 -23.31
CA THR A 6 -40.60 -41.95 -23.55
C THR A 6 -40.54 -42.94 -24.73
N PRO A 7 -39.39 -43.19 -25.38
CA PRO A 7 -38.62 -44.38 -25.02
C PRO A 7 -37.08 -44.32 -25.24
N ALA A 8 -36.43 -45.32 -24.65
CA ALA A 8 -35.01 -45.64 -24.59
C ALA A 8 -34.40 -46.21 -25.88
N ARG A 9 -33.05 -46.26 -25.98
CA ARG A 9 -32.31 -47.44 -26.44
C ARG A 9 -30.78 -47.41 -26.18
N GLN A 10 -30.31 -48.47 -25.49
CA GLN A 10 -29.00 -49.15 -25.51
C GLN A 10 -28.51 -49.53 -26.93
N PRO A 11 -27.23 -49.94 -27.22
CA PRO A 11 -26.41 -50.99 -26.55
C PRO A 11 -24.90 -50.63 -26.38
N ASP A 12 -24.09 -51.22 -25.49
CA ASP A 12 -23.64 -52.61 -25.23
C ASP A 12 -22.42 -53.07 -26.05
N LYS A 13 -21.58 -53.91 -25.41
CA LYS A 13 -20.44 -54.74 -25.88
C LYS A 13 -19.01 -54.23 -25.63
N ASP A 14 -18.26 -54.84 -24.68
CA ASP A 14 -17.57 -56.16 -24.71
C ASP A 14 -16.07 -55.90 -25.04
N GLN A 15 -15.03 -56.49 -24.47
CA GLN A 15 -14.78 -57.80 -23.83
C GLN A 15 -13.37 -57.72 -23.15
N ASP A 16 -13.14 -58.33 -21.97
CA ASP A 16 -12.45 -59.63 -21.70
C ASP A 16 -10.99 -59.73 -22.23
N GLN A 17 -9.99 -60.41 -21.65
CA GLN A 17 -9.74 -61.34 -20.52
C GLN A 17 -8.18 -61.52 -20.46
N ASP A 18 -7.49 -61.83 -19.36
CA ASP A 18 -7.06 -63.19 -18.92
C ASP A 18 -6.05 -63.07 -17.73
N LEU A 19 -6.27 -63.69 -16.55
CA LEU A 19 -5.79 -65.01 -16.00
C LEU A 19 -4.41 -65.05 -15.24
N ILE A 20 -4.44 -64.91 -13.89
CA ILE A 20 -3.99 -65.78 -12.71
C ILE A 20 -2.75 -66.74 -12.89
N PRO A 21 -1.85 -67.15 -11.90
CA PRO A 21 -1.95 -67.34 -10.40
C PRO A 21 -0.72 -66.98 -9.49
N SER A 22 -0.83 -67.33 -8.19
CA SER A 22 -0.10 -66.94 -6.96
C SER A 22 0.94 -67.93 -6.33
N VAL A 23 1.92 -67.37 -5.57
CA VAL A 23 2.56 -67.79 -4.26
C VAL A 23 3.61 -68.96 -4.28
N PRO A 24 4.80 -68.92 -3.58
CA PRO A 24 4.99 -68.71 -2.12
C PRO A 24 6.24 -67.93 -1.58
N SER A 25 6.21 -67.56 -0.28
CA SER A 25 7.35 -67.08 0.55
C SER A 25 7.96 -68.22 1.40
N PRO A 26 9.25 -68.18 1.80
CA PRO A 26 9.71 -67.61 3.10
C PRO A 26 11.22 -67.15 3.08
N PRO A 27 11.96 -66.89 4.20
CA PRO A 27 11.70 -66.25 5.50
C PRO A 27 12.59 -64.99 5.76
N ARG A 28 12.32 -64.26 6.87
CA ARG A 28 13.17 -63.16 7.41
C ARG A 28 14.34 -63.70 8.25
N PRO A 29 15.43 -62.91 8.36
CA PRO A 29 16.04 -62.72 9.68
C PRO A 29 16.18 -61.23 10.06
N SER A 30 15.89 -60.95 11.32
CA SER A 30 16.01 -59.67 12.01
C SER A 30 17.46 -59.30 12.36
N LEU A 31 17.86 -58.05 12.15
CA LEU A 31 19.10 -57.46 12.68
C LEU A 31 18.81 -56.27 13.62
N VAL A 32 17.88 -56.45 14.56
CA VAL A 32 17.76 -55.62 15.79
C VAL A 32 18.91 -55.94 16.78
N ARG A 33 20.10 -56.28 16.28
CA ARG A 33 21.24 -56.66 17.13
C ARG A 33 22.58 -56.03 16.72
N ARG A 34 22.56 -54.92 15.98
CA ARG A 34 23.82 -54.25 15.60
C ARG A 34 23.90 -52.72 15.71
N LEU A 35 22.93 -52.06 16.34
CA LEU A 35 23.02 -50.59 16.55
C LEU A 35 22.67 -50.14 17.98
N LEU A 36 23.10 -50.91 18.98
CA LEU A 36 23.24 -50.43 20.36
C LEU A 36 24.65 -50.73 20.87
N ARG A 37 25.62 -49.93 20.41
CA ARG A 37 26.91 -49.68 21.08
C ARG A 37 27.58 -48.48 20.40
N ASN A 38 27.13 -47.28 20.74
CA ASN A 38 27.99 -46.25 21.32
C ASN A 38 27.16 -45.06 21.78
N ARG A 39 27.33 -44.76 23.08
CA ARG A 39 26.82 -43.58 23.77
C ARG A 39 27.70 -42.37 23.45
N ALA A 40 27.08 -41.20 23.54
CA ALA A 40 27.63 -39.82 23.56
C ALA A 40 28.13 -39.33 22.19
N VAL A 41 27.60 -38.25 21.61
CA VAL A 41 27.55 -36.88 22.14
C VAL A 41 26.39 -36.08 21.52
N ARG A 42 25.65 -35.39 22.40
CA ARG A 42 24.77 -34.20 22.24
C ARG A 42 23.84 -34.11 21.02
N ALA A 43 22.55 -34.16 21.33
CA ALA A 43 21.45 -33.68 20.51
C ALA A 43 21.58 -32.17 20.22
N THR A 44 21.61 -31.82 18.94
CA THR A 44 21.02 -30.59 18.42
C THR A 44 19.92 -31.01 17.47
N ALA A 45 18.68 -30.74 17.88
CA ALA A 45 17.52 -30.95 17.04
C ALA A 45 17.58 -29.92 15.89
N ALA A 46 18.05 -30.36 14.72
CA ALA A 46 17.82 -29.65 13.47
C ALA A 46 16.33 -29.82 13.12
N GLY A 47 15.53 -28.83 13.49
CA GLY A 47 14.14 -28.73 13.05
C GLY A 47 14.09 -28.36 11.58
N VAL A 48 13.88 -29.36 10.72
CA VAL A 48 13.41 -29.18 9.34
C VAL A 48 11.94 -28.79 9.41
N LEU A 49 11.57 -27.61 8.92
CA LEU A 49 10.19 -27.28 8.57
C LEU A 49 10.09 -26.61 7.20
N ALA A 50 9.47 -27.38 6.29
CA ALA A 50 8.65 -27.00 5.14
C ALA A 50 9.11 -25.82 4.26
N GLY A 51 9.83 -26.16 3.19
CA GLY A 51 10.02 -25.27 2.05
C GLY A 51 8.79 -25.21 1.15
N GLY A 52 8.29 -23.99 0.94
CA GLY A 52 8.28 -23.39 -0.39
C GLY A 52 7.16 -23.80 -1.33
N LEU A 53 6.04 -23.08 -1.24
CA LEU A 53 5.37 -22.59 -2.44
C LEU A 53 5.41 -21.06 -2.37
N LEU A 54 6.14 -20.45 -3.32
CA LEU A 54 5.93 -19.13 -3.96
C LEU A 54 7.27 -18.55 -4.46
N GLY A 55 7.33 -18.23 -5.76
CA GLY A 55 8.10 -17.13 -6.37
C GLY A 55 9.64 -17.15 -6.27
N ALA A 56 10.32 -17.05 -7.41
CA ALA A 56 11.77 -16.97 -7.49
C ALA A 56 12.36 -15.72 -6.79
N GLY A 57 12.73 -15.86 -5.51
CA GLY A 57 13.52 -14.89 -4.77
C GLY A 57 14.24 -15.58 -3.61
N ALA A 58 15.55 -15.37 -3.46
CA ALA A 58 16.27 -15.83 -2.28
C ALA A 58 15.80 -15.00 -1.08
N VAL A 59 15.21 -15.67 -0.07
CA VAL A 59 14.82 -15.05 1.20
C VAL A 59 15.92 -15.36 2.23
N ALA A 60 16.55 -14.33 2.77
CA ALA A 60 17.44 -14.45 3.90
C ALA A 60 16.63 -14.40 5.20
N TRP A 61 16.83 -15.38 6.08
CA TRP A 61 16.23 -15.44 7.41
C TRP A 61 17.30 -15.09 8.45
N HIS A 62 17.08 -14.03 9.23
CA HIS A 62 17.96 -13.70 10.35
C HIS A 62 17.18 -13.75 11.66
N THR A 63 17.63 -14.61 12.57
CA THR A 63 17.14 -14.67 13.96
C THR A 63 18.30 -14.24 14.87
N ASP A 64 18.01 -13.35 15.82
CA ASP A 64 18.94 -12.82 16.83
C ASP A 64 20.21 -12.11 16.28
N THR A 65 20.16 -10.78 16.24
CA THR A 65 21.36 -9.93 16.35
C THR A 65 21.19 -8.96 17.51
N LEU A 66 22.01 -9.14 18.55
CA LEU A 66 22.47 -7.99 19.32
C LEU A 66 23.17 -7.03 18.33
N PRO A 67 22.87 -5.72 18.34
CA PRO A 67 23.14 -4.78 17.24
C PRO A 67 24.63 -4.51 16.92
N LEU A 68 25.57 -5.21 17.56
CA LEU A 68 26.96 -4.77 17.57
C LEU A 68 27.84 -5.32 16.42
N PHE A 69 27.42 -6.34 15.65
CA PHE A 69 28.31 -6.99 14.65
C PHE A 69 27.65 -7.56 13.37
N GLY A 70 26.38 -7.28 13.08
CA GLY A 70 25.70 -7.72 11.85
C GLY A 70 25.40 -6.57 10.89
N PRO A 71 25.15 -6.83 9.59
CA PRO A 71 24.63 -5.81 8.68
C PRO A 71 23.27 -5.30 9.17
N ALA A 72 22.98 -4.02 8.93
CA ALA A 72 21.68 -3.44 9.26
C ALA A 72 20.56 -4.14 8.48
N PRO A 73 19.34 -4.27 9.06
CA PRO A 73 18.24 -4.90 8.35
C PRO A 73 17.78 -4.06 7.14
N CYS A 74 17.11 -4.74 6.20
CA CYS A 74 16.56 -4.18 4.98
C CYS A 74 17.64 -3.62 4.05
N TRP A 75 18.58 -4.45 3.61
CA TRP A 75 19.68 -4.10 2.70
C TRP A 75 20.67 -3.11 3.31
N ASP A 76 21.13 -3.40 4.54
CA ASP A 76 22.10 -2.58 5.29
C ASP A 76 21.66 -1.11 5.41
N SER A 77 20.37 -0.90 5.68
CA SER A 77 19.74 0.41 5.58
C SER A 77 19.21 0.95 6.90
N LEU A 78 18.47 0.16 7.68
CA LEU A 78 17.82 0.64 8.88
C LEU A 78 18.82 0.71 10.04
N SER A 79 19.08 1.92 10.53
CA SER A 79 19.99 2.12 11.65
C SER A 79 19.47 1.51 12.94
N ASP A 80 20.38 1.18 13.87
CA ASP A 80 20.02 0.72 15.22
C ASP A 80 19.06 1.69 15.92
N SER A 81 19.24 2.99 15.71
CA SER A 81 18.39 4.03 16.28
C SER A 81 16.95 3.99 15.73
N THR A 82 16.81 3.70 14.43
CA THR A 82 15.51 3.53 13.77
C THR A 82 14.82 2.26 14.26
N VAL A 83 15.55 1.13 14.34
CA VAL A 83 15.02 -0.13 14.85
C VAL A 83 14.59 0.00 16.32
N SER A 84 15.43 0.61 17.16
CA SER A 84 15.12 0.86 18.57
C SER A 84 13.91 1.80 18.74
N SER A 85 13.78 2.84 17.91
CA SER A 85 12.62 3.75 17.96
C SER A 85 11.30 3.05 17.62
N LEU A 86 11.31 2.10 16.67
CA LEU A 86 10.09 1.39 16.24
C LEU A 86 9.72 0.20 17.13
N PHE A 87 10.73 -0.49 17.68
CA PHE A 87 10.53 -1.76 18.37
C PHE A 87 10.95 -1.77 19.85
N GLY A 88 11.66 -0.75 20.32
CA GLY A 88 12.28 -0.71 21.65
C GLY A 88 13.30 -1.84 21.82
N ASP A 89 13.47 -2.32 23.04
CA ASP A 89 14.39 -3.42 23.37
C ASP A 89 13.84 -4.83 23.06
N ARG A 90 12.83 -4.92 22.17
CA ARG A 90 12.17 -6.19 21.85
C ARG A 90 13.05 -7.03 20.91
N ARG A 91 12.97 -8.37 21.04
CA ARG A 91 13.57 -9.28 20.06
C ARG A 91 12.90 -9.06 18.69
N THR A 92 13.70 -8.97 17.63
CA THR A 92 13.22 -8.84 16.25
C THR A 92 13.67 -10.02 15.38
N GLU A 93 12.80 -10.45 14.47
CA GLU A 93 13.09 -11.41 13.41
C GLU A 93 12.94 -10.73 12.06
N ILE A 94 13.88 -10.97 11.15
CA ILE A 94 13.97 -10.27 9.86
C ILE A 94 13.84 -11.29 8.73
N GLU A 95 12.96 -10.99 7.78
CA GLU A 95 12.80 -11.68 6.52
C GLU A 95 13.06 -10.70 5.39
N GLU A 96 14.15 -10.90 4.66
CA GLU A 96 14.57 -9.99 3.59
C GLU A 96 14.67 -10.72 2.25
N GLN A 97 14.02 -10.16 1.23
CA GLN A 97 14.20 -10.54 -0.16
C GLN A 97 15.32 -9.70 -0.76
N VAL A 98 16.16 -10.32 -1.57
CA VAL A 98 17.21 -9.62 -2.33
C VAL A 98 16.58 -8.53 -3.22
N LEU A 99 17.18 -7.34 -3.26
CA LEU A 99 16.82 -6.31 -4.24
C LEU A 99 17.17 -6.81 -5.64
N GLN A 100 16.18 -6.85 -6.53
CA GLN A 100 16.39 -7.24 -7.92
C GLN A 100 16.22 -6.04 -8.83
N THR A 101 17.15 -5.84 -9.76
CA THR A 101 16.95 -4.91 -10.88
C THR A 101 16.11 -5.59 -11.95
N ASP A 102 14.93 -5.05 -12.28
CA ASP A 102 14.05 -5.57 -13.34
C ASP A 102 14.85 -5.66 -14.66
N PRO A 103 15.21 -6.87 -15.11
CA PRO A 103 16.00 -7.06 -16.33
C PRO A 103 15.14 -7.03 -17.60
N HIS A 104 13.80 -7.02 -17.48
CA HIS A 104 12.87 -7.33 -18.56
C HIS A 104 11.75 -6.30 -18.78
N GLY A 105 11.71 -5.20 -18.02
CA GLY A 105 10.80 -4.07 -18.29
C GLY A 105 9.32 -4.44 -18.20
N GLN A 106 8.98 -5.37 -17.31
CA GLN A 106 7.61 -5.84 -17.06
C GLN A 106 7.08 -5.41 -15.67
N GLY A 107 7.87 -4.69 -14.88
CA GLY A 107 7.32 -3.76 -13.88
C GLY A 107 6.95 -4.33 -12.50
N LEU A 108 7.52 -5.44 -12.01
CA LEU A 108 7.28 -5.95 -10.63
C LEU A 108 8.53 -6.68 -10.10
N SER A 109 9.08 -6.53 -8.88
CA SER A 109 9.00 -5.61 -7.73
C SER A 109 10.45 -5.46 -7.22
N TYR A 110 10.80 -4.40 -6.49
CA TYR A 110 12.17 -4.21 -6.01
C TYR A 110 12.28 -4.59 -4.52
N GLY A 111 12.14 -5.87 -4.23
CA GLY A 111 12.41 -6.43 -2.89
C GLY A 111 11.45 -6.00 -1.78
N GLN A 112 11.43 -6.84 -0.75
CA GLN A 112 10.65 -6.64 0.46
C GLN A 112 11.49 -7.06 1.66
N CYS A 113 11.43 -6.27 2.72
CA CYS A 113 11.98 -6.61 4.02
C CYS A 113 10.87 -6.55 5.06
N ARG A 114 10.77 -7.56 5.92
CA ARG A 114 9.77 -7.67 6.97
C ARG A 114 10.46 -7.89 8.30
N ILE A 115 10.18 -7.02 9.26
CA ILE A 115 10.71 -7.09 10.62
C ILE A 115 9.56 -7.33 11.58
N THR A 116 9.61 -8.44 12.31
CA THR A 116 8.60 -8.79 13.32
C THR A 116 9.24 -8.74 14.70
N SER A 117 8.65 -7.98 15.61
CA SER A 117 9.07 -7.93 17.02
C SER A 117 8.24 -8.87 17.88
N TYR A 118 8.89 -9.46 18.88
CA TYR A 118 8.31 -10.42 19.79
C TYR A 118 8.47 -9.98 21.25
N LYS A 119 7.47 -10.30 22.07
CA LYS A 119 7.52 -10.22 23.53
C LYS A 119 6.83 -11.45 24.09
N ASP A 120 7.53 -12.21 24.94
CA ASP A 120 7.04 -13.47 25.53
C ASP A 120 6.55 -14.46 24.44
N ASP A 121 7.34 -14.62 23.38
CA ASP A 121 7.05 -15.44 22.18
C ASP A 121 5.77 -15.07 21.41
N ARG A 122 5.20 -13.89 21.68
CA ARG A 122 4.07 -13.34 20.91
C ARG A 122 4.54 -12.21 20.01
N ALA A 123 4.19 -12.28 18.73
CA ALA A 123 4.37 -11.18 17.80
C ALA A 123 3.62 -9.93 18.30
N ARG A 124 4.29 -8.78 18.34
CA ARG A 124 3.74 -7.52 18.88
C ARG A 124 3.60 -6.43 17.85
N ARG A 125 4.60 -6.29 16.97
CA ARG A 125 4.63 -5.30 15.89
C ARG A 125 5.31 -5.91 14.68
N GLN A 126 4.85 -5.55 13.50
CA GLN A 126 5.49 -5.90 12.25
C GLN A 126 5.64 -4.65 11.39
N LEU A 127 6.85 -4.42 10.90
CA LEU A 127 7.18 -3.45 9.88
C LEU A 127 7.40 -4.19 8.56
N THR A 128 6.81 -3.69 7.49
CA THR A 128 7.08 -4.15 6.13
C THR A 128 7.62 -2.99 5.32
N VAL A 129 8.83 -3.14 4.78
CA VAL A 129 9.47 -2.25 3.82
C VAL A 129 9.35 -2.89 2.45
N ARG A 130 8.86 -2.15 1.46
CA ARG A 130 8.74 -2.60 0.06
C ARG A 130 9.37 -1.55 -0.83
N VAL A 131 10.15 -1.96 -1.82
CA VAL A 131 10.48 -1.09 -2.95
C VAL A 131 9.75 -1.61 -4.16
N HIS A 132 9.07 -0.73 -4.88
CA HIS A 132 8.44 -1.09 -6.14
C HIS A 132 8.21 0.14 -6.99
N ARG A 133 7.98 -0.11 -8.28
CA ARG A 133 7.45 0.89 -9.18
C ARG A 133 5.95 0.97 -8.98
N LEU A 134 5.41 2.19 -8.89
CA LEU A 134 3.96 2.37 -8.87
C LEU A 134 3.39 2.11 -10.26
N ASP A 135 2.48 1.15 -10.38
CA ASP A 135 1.81 0.85 -11.64
C ASP A 135 0.39 1.44 -11.68
N GLY A 136 0.15 2.35 -12.62
CA GLY A 136 -1.15 2.99 -12.82
C GLY A 136 -2.10 2.25 -13.75
N LEU A 137 -1.74 1.09 -14.33
CA LEU A 137 -2.55 0.37 -15.32
C LEU A 137 -2.89 -1.09 -15.01
N TYR A 138 -1.91 -1.91 -14.61
CA TYR A 138 -2.05 -3.38 -14.56
C TYR A 138 -1.92 -3.97 -13.14
N GLY A 139 -1.42 -3.18 -12.19
CA GLY A 139 -1.26 -3.54 -10.78
C GLY A 139 -2.44 -3.13 -9.87
N SER A 140 -2.36 -3.53 -8.58
CA SER A 140 -3.28 -3.02 -7.54
C SER A 140 -2.96 -1.58 -7.12
N ASP A 141 -1.82 -1.04 -7.53
CA ASP A 141 -1.33 0.27 -7.09
C ASP A 141 -2.26 1.41 -7.50
N GLY A 142 -2.88 1.39 -8.68
CA GLY A 142 -3.76 2.48 -9.12
C GLY A 142 -4.93 2.81 -8.18
N ARG A 143 -5.33 1.86 -7.32
CA ARG A 143 -6.38 2.07 -6.31
C ARG A 143 -5.89 1.85 -4.88
N GLN A 144 -5.23 0.73 -4.62
CA GLN A 144 -4.84 0.33 -3.26
C GLN A 144 -3.75 1.25 -2.71
N TRP A 145 -2.76 1.63 -3.52
CA TRP A 145 -1.66 2.46 -3.05
C TRP A 145 -2.11 3.87 -2.66
N PRO A 146 -2.86 4.63 -3.48
CA PRO A 146 -3.47 5.90 -3.07
C PRO A 146 -4.37 5.76 -1.84
N GLU A 147 -5.11 4.65 -1.72
CA GLU A 147 -5.98 4.44 -0.57
C GLU A 147 -5.19 4.39 0.75
N GLU A 148 -4.02 3.76 0.70
CA GLU A 148 -3.16 3.50 1.85
C GLU A 148 -2.17 4.64 2.14
N PHE A 149 -1.59 5.24 1.11
CA PHE A 149 -0.45 6.17 1.20
C PHE A 149 -0.80 7.61 0.84
N LEU A 150 -2.02 7.88 0.35
CA LEU A 150 -2.59 9.22 0.18
C LEU A 150 -3.84 9.38 1.07
N ALA A 151 -3.63 9.33 2.39
CA ALA A 151 -4.65 9.53 3.41
C ALA A 151 -4.45 10.86 4.17
N ALA A 152 -5.51 11.41 4.78
CA ALA A 152 -5.43 12.69 5.50
C ALA A 152 -4.49 12.69 6.72
N GLY A 153 -4.13 11.50 7.22
CA GLY A 153 -3.11 11.35 8.27
C GLY A 153 -1.66 11.39 7.77
N MET A 154 -1.44 11.31 6.45
CA MET A 154 -0.12 11.37 5.82
C MET A 154 0.32 12.84 5.74
N VAL A 155 1.47 13.16 6.32
CA VAL A 155 2.07 14.50 6.31
C VAL A 155 3.33 14.45 5.46
N ALA A 156 3.52 15.46 4.62
CA ALA A 156 4.71 15.58 3.78
C ALA A 156 5.99 15.66 4.62
N PHE A 157 7.07 15.07 4.13
CA PHE A 157 8.39 15.13 4.77
C PHE A 157 8.96 16.56 4.90
N GLY A 158 8.49 17.49 4.06
CA GLY A 158 9.03 18.84 4.00
C GLY A 158 10.30 18.93 3.14
N GLU A 159 10.86 20.14 3.03
CA GLU A 159 12.15 20.42 2.36
C GLU A 159 12.29 19.89 0.91
N GLY A 160 11.16 19.68 0.22
CA GLY A 160 11.16 19.16 -1.16
C GLY A 160 11.38 17.65 -1.27
N LEU A 161 11.36 16.90 -0.17
CA LEU A 161 11.40 15.44 -0.20
C LEU A 161 10.09 14.89 -0.78
N PRO A 162 10.14 14.02 -1.81
CA PRO A 162 8.96 13.47 -2.48
C PRO A 162 8.40 12.27 -1.69
N GLY A 163 7.94 12.53 -0.46
CA GLY A 163 7.47 11.50 0.46
C GLY A 163 6.56 12.03 1.55
N MET A 164 5.82 11.12 2.18
CA MET A 164 4.85 11.42 3.23
C MET A 164 4.83 10.33 4.31
N ALA A 165 4.48 10.68 5.55
CA ALA A 165 4.28 9.72 6.65
C ALA A 165 3.05 10.02 7.50
N SER A 166 2.42 8.96 7.97
CA SER A 166 1.43 8.90 9.03
C SER A 166 1.98 8.11 10.22
N SER A 167 1.15 7.89 11.23
CA SER A 167 1.46 7.07 12.39
C SER A 167 1.68 5.58 12.09
N SER A 168 1.27 5.10 10.91
CA SER A 168 1.35 3.67 10.59
C SER A 168 2.01 3.37 9.25
N ARG A 169 2.25 4.39 8.43
CA ARG A 169 2.76 4.24 7.06
C ARG A 169 3.65 5.40 6.69
N ALA A 170 4.67 5.16 5.88
CA ALA A 170 5.48 6.17 5.24
C ALA A 170 5.83 5.73 3.82
N TRP A 171 6.08 6.68 2.93
CA TRP A 171 6.61 6.39 1.61
C TRP A 171 7.55 7.50 1.15
N LEU A 172 8.50 7.16 0.27
CA LEU A 172 9.43 8.09 -0.34
C LEU A 172 9.77 7.65 -1.76
N ALA A 173 9.59 8.54 -2.74
CA ALA A 173 10.03 8.29 -4.11
C ALA A 173 11.56 8.35 -4.21
N LEU A 174 12.15 7.39 -4.93
CA LEU A 174 13.56 7.38 -5.26
C LEU A 174 13.89 8.40 -6.36
N PRO A 175 15.14 8.88 -6.45
CA PRO A 175 15.52 9.80 -7.51
C PRO A 175 15.39 9.16 -8.89
N GLN A 176 14.76 9.85 -9.84
CA GLN A 176 14.67 9.38 -11.24
C GLN A 176 16.06 9.21 -11.90
N SER A 177 17.08 9.92 -11.40
CA SER A 177 18.47 9.71 -11.82
C SER A 177 19.02 8.33 -11.44
N CYS A 178 18.40 7.66 -10.47
CA CYS A 178 18.75 6.32 -10.03
C CYS A 178 17.89 5.25 -10.71
N THR A 179 16.57 5.47 -10.80
CA THR A 179 15.62 4.44 -11.24
C THR A 179 15.09 4.63 -12.65
N GLY A 180 15.59 5.64 -13.37
CA GLY A 180 15.07 6.05 -14.67
C GLY A 180 13.80 6.90 -14.56
N ARG A 181 13.44 7.56 -15.67
CA ARG A 181 12.17 8.28 -15.77
C ARG A 181 11.03 7.28 -15.95
N PRO A 182 9.88 7.48 -15.27
CA PRO A 182 8.73 6.64 -15.49
C PRO A 182 8.14 6.85 -16.89
N ASP A 183 7.53 5.80 -17.44
CA ASP A 183 6.71 5.89 -18.65
C ASP A 183 5.37 6.58 -18.36
N GLN A 184 4.58 6.86 -19.41
CA GLN A 184 3.34 7.65 -19.31
C GLN A 184 2.24 7.06 -18.39
N PHE A 185 2.40 5.81 -17.97
CA PHE A 185 1.46 5.03 -17.17
C PHE A 185 2.05 4.48 -15.87
N GLU A 186 3.33 4.73 -15.64
CA GLU A 186 4.03 4.30 -14.44
C GLU A 186 4.28 5.51 -13.55
N GLY A 187 4.21 5.33 -12.24
CA GLY A 187 4.67 6.29 -11.26
C GLY A 187 6.15 6.09 -10.93
N PRO A 188 6.70 6.87 -9.98
CA PRO A 188 8.06 6.70 -9.52
C PRO A 188 8.26 5.32 -8.86
N VAL A 189 9.52 4.91 -8.76
CA VAL A 189 9.90 3.86 -7.82
C VAL A 189 9.86 4.46 -6.42
N VAL A 190 9.14 3.80 -5.51
CA VAL A 190 8.96 4.24 -4.13
C VAL A 190 9.50 3.20 -3.16
N VAL A 191 9.95 3.68 -2.01
CA VAL A 191 10.12 2.88 -0.79
C VAL A 191 8.94 3.14 0.10
N ASP A 192 8.14 2.10 0.31
CA ASP A 192 6.98 2.13 1.18
C ASP A 192 7.27 1.38 2.46
N VAL A 193 6.89 1.98 3.58
CA VAL A 193 7.02 1.42 4.92
C VAL A 193 5.64 1.37 5.54
N GLY A 194 5.22 0.20 6.02
CA GLY A 194 3.93 0.01 6.65
C GLY A 194 4.03 -0.82 7.92
N MET A 195 3.34 -0.38 8.97
CA MET A 195 3.08 -1.19 10.16
C MET A 195 1.76 -1.92 10.00
N GLY A 196 1.80 -3.25 10.04
CA GLY A 196 0.66 -4.13 9.74
C GLY A 196 -0.31 -4.35 10.92
N PRO A 197 -1.44 -5.04 10.68
CA PRO A 197 -2.49 -5.35 11.67
C PRO A 197 -2.07 -6.33 12.78
N THR A 198 -0.82 -6.80 12.84
CA THR A 198 -0.27 -7.50 14.01
C THR A 198 0.17 -6.54 15.13
N GLY A 199 -0.19 -5.26 15.04
CA GLY A 199 -0.20 -4.30 16.15
C GLY A 199 -1.21 -4.71 17.23
N LEU A 200 -0.87 -5.74 18.00
CA LEU A 200 -1.68 -6.21 19.13
C LEU A 200 -1.54 -5.29 20.37
N ASP A 201 -0.71 -4.24 20.27
CA ASP A 201 -0.59 -3.15 21.24
C ASP A 201 -0.56 -1.78 20.50
N VAL A 202 -1.66 -1.35 19.88
CA VAL A 202 -1.81 0.03 19.40
C VAL A 202 -2.46 0.86 20.51
N SER A 203 -1.65 1.37 21.42
CA SER A 203 -2.09 2.49 22.27
C SER A 203 -2.02 3.80 21.47
N SER A 204 -2.85 4.79 21.80
CA SER A 204 -2.80 6.12 21.16
C SER A 204 -1.48 6.87 21.36
N GLU A 205 -0.65 6.42 22.31
CA GLU A 205 0.69 6.96 22.56
C GLU A 205 1.67 6.51 21.47
N TYR A 206 1.59 5.23 21.08
CA TYR A 206 2.35 4.69 19.96
C TYR A 206 2.02 5.37 18.63
N GLU A 207 0.74 5.67 18.36
CA GLU A 207 0.35 6.40 17.14
C GLU A 207 1.01 7.79 17.01
N ARG A 208 1.39 8.44 18.11
CA ARG A 208 2.03 9.78 18.07
C ARG A 208 3.53 9.72 17.80
N GLU A 209 4.22 8.71 18.31
CA GLU A 209 5.67 8.59 18.17
C GLU A 209 6.07 7.89 16.87
N ASP A 210 5.23 7.00 16.36
CA ASP A 210 5.57 6.15 15.21
C ASP A 210 5.73 6.97 13.91
N ARG A 211 5.10 8.16 13.74
CA ARG A 211 5.23 8.93 12.48
C ARG A 211 6.66 9.35 12.16
N ALA A 212 7.36 9.94 13.12
CA ALA A 212 8.74 10.39 12.91
C ALA A 212 9.66 9.18 12.67
N ALA A 213 9.49 8.12 13.47
CA ALA A 213 10.25 6.88 13.31
C ALA A 213 10.01 6.20 11.94
N LEU A 214 8.79 6.21 11.43
CA LEU A 214 8.46 5.67 10.11
C LEU A 214 9.01 6.53 8.96
N ALA A 215 9.03 7.86 9.12
CA ALA A 215 9.68 8.74 8.15
C ALA A 215 11.19 8.51 8.11
N HIS A 216 11.84 8.37 9.28
CA HIS A 216 13.25 7.97 9.37
C HIS A 216 13.49 6.61 8.73
N ALA A 217 12.63 5.61 8.97
CA ALA A 217 12.74 4.31 8.34
C ALA A 217 12.60 4.35 6.82
N ALA A 218 11.68 5.15 6.27
CA ALA A 218 11.54 5.32 4.83
C ALA A 218 12.78 5.99 4.21
N VAL A 219 13.37 6.98 4.88
CA VAL A 219 14.61 7.64 4.44
C VAL A 219 15.82 6.72 4.53
N ASP A 220 15.99 6.02 5.65
CA ASP A 220 17.06 5.05 5.86
C ASP A 220 17.00 3.96 4.78
N ALA A 221 15.82 3.36 4.59
CA ALA A 221 15.59 2.35 3.56
C ALA A 221 15.84 2.89 2.14
N ALA A 222 15.34 4.08 1.80
CA ALA A 222 15.61 4.70 0.50
C ALA A 222 17.10 4.95 0.27
N ASN A 223 17.82 5.43 1.29
CA ASN A 223 19.26 5.63 1.20
C ASN A 223 20.03 4.31 1.06
N GLY A 224 19.58 3.24 1.71
CA GLY A 224 20.13 1.89 1.52
C GLY A 224 19.92 1.39 0.09
N VAL A 225 18.70 1.52 -0.43
CA VAL A 225 18.36 1.12 -1.80
C VAL A 225 19.17 1.91 -2.83
N ILE A 226 19.32 3.23 -2.64
CA ILE A 226 20.16 4.08 -3.50
C ILE A 226 21.61 3.57 -3.54
N ARG A 227 22.17 3.19 -2.38
CA ARG A 227 23.53 2.61 -2.30
C ARG A 227 23.61 1.25 -2.98
N GLU A 228 22.66 0.36 -2.71
CA GLU A 228 22.65 -1.00 -3.27
C GLU A 228 22.52 -0.98 -4.81
N LEU A 229 21.76 -0.02 -5.34
CA LEU A 229 21.66 0.22 -6.78
C LEU A 229 22.89 0.92 -7.39
N GLY A 230 23.91 1.26 -6.59
CA GLY A 230 25.12 1.95 -7.03
C GLY A 230 24.91 3.41 -7.42
N CYS A 231 23.81 4.02 -6.97
CA CYS A 231 23.47 5.40 -7.25
C CYS A 231 24.17 6.36 -6.27
N SER A 232 24.28 7.64 -6.67
CA SER A 232 24.78 8.71 -5.81
C SER A 232 23.63 9.56 -5.26
N GLY A 233 23.86 10.17 -4.09
CA GLY A 233 22.88 11.00 -3.39
C GLY A 233 22.49 10.42 -2.04
N VAL A 234 22.00 11.28 -1.16
CA VAL A 234 21.49 10.90 0.15
C VAL A 234 20.35 11.83 0.53
N TYR A 235 19.24 11.26 0.95
CA TYR A 235 18.16 12.01 1.57
C TYR A 235 18.52 12.30 3.02
N ARG A 236 18.26 13.54 3.44
CA ARG A 236 18.33 13.88 4.86
C ARG A 236 17.04 13.42 5.53
N SER A 237 17.18 12.96 6.77
CA SER A 237 16.03 12.62 7.58
C SER A 237 15.19 13.88 7.89
N PRO A 238 13.87 13.86 7.66
CA PRO A 238 13.02 15.00 7.95
C PRO A 238 12.78 15.14 9.46
N ASP A 239 12.57 16.37 9.92
CA ASP A 239 12.05 16.65 11.26
C ASP A 239 10.52 16.81 11.17
N LEU A 240 9.80 15.71 11.35
CA LEU A 240 8.35 15.72 11.33
C LEU A 240 7.79 16.03 12.71
N PRO A 241 6.69 16.80 12.79
CA PRO A 241 5.95 16.97 14.04
C PRO A 241 5.54 15.60 14.60
N LYS A 242 5.25 15.53 15.91
CA LYS A 242 4.68 14.31 16.55
C LYS A 242 3.15 14.32 16.60
N ASP A 243 2.53 15.48 16.41
CA ASP A 243 1.08 15.64 16.56
C ASP A 243 0.29 14.95 15.44
N ILE A 244 -0.56 13.99 15.79
CA ILE A 244 -1.46 13.37 14.82
C ILE A 244 -2.37 14.41 14.17
N VAL A 245 -2.70 14.18 12.89
CA VAL A 245 -3.67 15.02 12.21
C VAL A 245 -5.04 14.75 12.83
N ALA A 246 -5.57 15.74 13.56
CA ALA A 246 -6.82 15.61 14.29
C ALA A 246 -8.05 15.88 13.41
N TRP A 247 -9.16 15.24 13.75
CA TRP A 247 -10.48 15.61 13.27
C TRP A 247 -10.89 16.95 13.87
N ARG A 248 -11.49 17.82 13.05
CA ARG A 248 -11.99 19.14 13.42
C ARG A 248 -13.41 19.31 12.90
N GLU A 249 -14.15 20.25 13.46
CA GLU A 249 -15.45 20.63 12.93
C GLU A 249 -15.30 21.12 11.48
N ALA A 250 -16.19 20.65 10.60
CA ALA A 250 -16.23 21.08 9.22
C ALA A 250 -16.73 22.53 9.14
N GLN A 251 -16.10 23.33 8.30
CA GLN A 251 -16.59 24.67 7.96
C GLN A 251 -17.44 24.56 6.69
N PRO A 252 -18.77 24.79 6.75
CA PRO A 252 -19.63 24.54 5.59
C PRO A 252 -19.39 25.47 4.40
N ASP A 253 -18.75 26.62 4.59
CA ASP A 253 -18.39 27.61 3.57
C ASP A 253 -16.93 27.53 3.10
N ALA A 254 -16.12 26.74 3.82
CA ALA A 254 -14.73 26.45 3.50
C ALA A 254 -14.44 24.98 3.79
N PHE A 255 -15.21 24.08 3.16
CA PHE A 255 -15.13 22.66 3.41
C PHE A 255 -13.70 22.18 3.18
N CYS A 256 -13.18 21.39 4.14
CA CYS A 256 -11.78 20.95 4.14
C CYS A 256 -10.74 22.08 4.11
N GLY A 257 -11.08 23.26 4.60
CA GLY A 257 -10.22 24.45 4.61
C GLY A 257 -10.02 25.08 3.24
N ILE A 258 -10.80 24.70 2.22
CA ILE A 258 -10.71 25.23 0.87
C ILE A 258 -11.70 26.39 0.76
N LYS A 259 -11.19 27.62 0.67
CA LYS A 259 -12.03 28.82 0.56
C LYS A 259 -12.91 28.75 -0.69
N GLY A 260 -14.22 28.92 -0.52
CA GLY A 260 -15.19 28.89 -1.62
C GLY A 260 -15.73 27.49 -1.94
N LEU A 261 -15.19 26.43 -1.31
CA LEU A 261 -15.78 25.10 -1.39
C LEU A 261 -16.91 24.98 -0.38
N ALA A 262 -18.12 25.31 -0.80
CA ALA A 262 -19.30 25.18 0.05
C ALA A 262 -19.78 23.72 0.12
N LEU A 263 -19.98 23.20 1.33
CA LEU A 263 -20.63 21.91 1.55
C LEU A 263 -22.15 22.06 1.40
N PRO A 264 -22.80 21.32 0.46
CA PRO A 264 -24.25 21.37 0.29
C PRO A 264 -24.98 21.02 1.59
N ALA A 265 -26.10 21.71 1.84
CA ALA A 265 -26.84 21.61 3.10
C ALA A 265 -27.24 20.16 3.44
N ALA A 266 -27.58 19.36 2.43
CA ALA A 266 -27.96 17.96 2.57
C ALA A 266 -26.87 17.07 3.21
N TYR A 267 -25.60 17.49 3.17
CA TYR A 267 -24.47 16.68 3.66
C TYR A 267 -23.87 17.18 4.97
N ARG A 268 -24.32 18.33 5.50
CA ARG A 268 -23.65 19.01 6.63
C ARG A 268 -23.65 18.22 7.93
N GLU A 269 -24.75 17.50 8.21
CA GLU A 269 -24.84 16.64 9.39
C GLU A 269 -23.93 15.41 9.24
N SER A 270 -24.06 14.73 8.09
CA SER A 270 -23.31 13.53 7.73
C SER A 270 -21.81 13.75 7.56
N LEU A 271 -21.36 14.99 7.29
CA LEU A 271 -19.96 15.37 7.07
C LEU A 271 -19.58 16.55 7.98
N SER A 272 -20.03 16.50 9.23
CA SER A 272 -19.83 17.55 10.23
C SER A 272 -18.38 17.67 10.74
N ARG A 273 -17.52 16.69 10.43
CA ARG A 273 -16.10 16.72 10.78
C ARG A 273 -15.21 16.48 9.57
N THR A 274 -14.05 17.13 9.58
CA THR A 274 -13.01 16.97 8.57
C THR A 274 -11.66 16.73 9.21
N ARG A 275 -10.77 16.08 8.47
CA ARG A 275 -9.34 15.94 8.77
C ARG A 275 -8.59 16.20 7.48
N VAL A 276 -7.52 17.00 7.54
CA VAL A 276 -6.81 17.47 6.36
C VAL A 276 -5.32 17.24 6.54
N SER A 277 -4.69 16.53 5.60
CA SER A 277 -3.23 16.45 5.56
C SER A 277 -2.68 17.87 5.43
N GLY A 278 -1.63 18.20 6.19
CA GLY A 278 -1.04 19.55 6.16
C GLY A 278 -0.70 20.04 4.75
N GLU A 279 -0.34 21.32 4.64
CA GLU A 279 0.07 21.91 3.38
C GLU A 279 1.48 21.44 2.96
N GLY A 280 1.73 21.45 1.65
CA GLY A 280 3.01 21.05 1.07
C GLY A 280 3.13 19.55 0.78
N GLY A 281 4.10 19.19 -0.06
CA GLY A 281 4.37 17.81 -0.49
C GLY A 281 3.64 17.38 -1.76
N ALA A 282 3.64 16.07 -2.00
CA ALA A 282 3.18 15.49 -3.26
C ALA A 282 1.64 15.49 -3.41
N ALA A 283 0.91 15.44 -2.30
CA ALA A 283 -0.54 15.45 -2.29
C ALA A 283 -1.11 16.12 -1.04
N ARG A 284 -2.30 16.68 -1.18
CA ARG A 284 -3.17 17.14 -0.10
C ARG A 284 -4.42 16.29 -0.06
N VAL A 285 -4.79 15.80 1.11
CA VAL A 285 -5.90 14.88 1.31
C VAL A 285 -6.81 15.41 2.42
N CYS A 286 -8.09 15.57 2.12
CA CYS A 286 -9.11 15.77 3.14
C CYS A 286 -9.97 14.52 3.28
N GLU A 287 -10.29 14.17 4.50
CA GLU A 287 -11.29 13.16 4.86
C GLU A 287 -12.41 13.82 5.64
N ALA A 288 -13.66 13.39 5.40
CA ALA A 288 -14.83 13.91 6.09
C ALA A 288 -15.76 12.78 6.55
N ALA A 289 -16.40 12.98 7.70
CA ALA A 289 -17.35 12.03 8.30
C ALA A 289 -18.21 12.71 9.38
N GLY A 290 -19.36 12.13 9.68
CA GLY A 290 -20.21 12.53 10.81
C GLY A 290 -19.82 11.84 12.12
N SER A 291 -19.26 10.63 12.02
CA SER A 291 -18.77 9.83 13.15
C SER A 291 -17.34 9.34 12.92
N TYR A 292 -16.48 9.48 13.93
CA TYR A 292 -15.11 8.91 13.97
C TYR A 292 -15.16 7.37 14.15
N PRO A 293 -14.14 6.60 13.70
CA PRO A 293 -12.90 7.01 13.02
C PRO A 293 -12.91 6.93 11.48
N ARG A 294 -13.98 6.42 10.87
CA ARG A 294 -13.96 6.09 9.44
C ARG A 294 -14.39 7.28 8.59
N ALA A 295 -13.58 7.63 7.61
CA ALA A 295 -13.89 8.66 6.63
C ALA A 295 -14.99 8.17 5.69
N ALA A 296 -16.08 8.92 5.60
CA ALA A 296 -17.17 8.66 4.67
C ALA A 296 -16.87 9.23 3.27
N VAL A 297 -16.08 10.30 3.23
CA VAL A 297 -15.61 10.98 2.01
C VAL A 297 -14.10 11.18 2.08
N ARG A 298 -13.44 11.07 0.94
CA ARG A 298 -12.05 11.51 0.74
C ARG A 298 -11.93 12.41 -0.49
N MET A 299 -11.22 13.52 -0.33
CA MET A 299 -10.79 14.39 -1.41
C MET A 299 -9.27 14.39 -1.46
N THR A 300 -8.69 14.10 -2.62
CA THR A 300 -7.24 14.07 -2.80
C THR A 300 -6.85 14.98 -3.95
N THR A 301 -5.87 15.84 -3.73
CA THR A 301 -5.23 16.70 -4.73
C THR A 301 -3.77 16.29 -4.84
N VAL A 302 -3.36 15.73 -5.97
CA VAL A 302 -1.96 15.35 -6.21
C VAL A 302 -1.31 16.40 -7.10
N VAL A 303 -0.33 17.09 -6.54
CA VAL A 303 0.38 18.20 -7.20
C VAL A 303 1.76 17.81 -7.71
N ASP A 304 2.29 16.66 -7.29
CA ASP A 304 3.50 16.07 -7.86
C ASP A 304 3.18 15.39 -9.20
N PRO A 305 3.69 15.91 -10.33
CA PRO A 305 3.44 15.33 -11.64
C PRO A 305 3.86 13.86 -11.75
N ALA A 306 4.88 13.43 -11.01
CA ALA A 306 5.38 12.05 -11.05
C ALA A 306 4.35 11.04 -10.54
N LEU A 307 3.47 11.44 -9.61
CA LEU A 307 2.43 10.57 -9.05
C LEU A 307 1.15 10.53 -9.89
N THR A 308 0.98 11.44 -10.85
CA THR A 308 -0.27 11.53 -11.61
C THR A 308 -0.56 10.29 -12.44
N ALA A 309 0.48 9.59 -12.90
CA ALA A 309 0.37 8.37 -13.69
C ALA A 309 -0.27 7.20 -12.93
N VAL A 310 -0.21 7.19 -11.60
CA VAL A 310 -0.87 6.19 -10.74
C VAL A 310 -2.38 6.16 -10.98
N PHE A 311 -2.98 7.28 -11.39
CA PHE A 311 -4.42 7.41 -11.63
C PHE A 311 -4.83 7.11 -13.08
N SER A 312 -3.93 6.58 -13.91
CA SER A 312 -4.19 6.35 -15.34
C SER A 312 -5.36 5.39 -15.57
N GLN A 313 -5.45 4.29 -14.82
CA GLN A 313 -6.56 3.35 -14.93
C GLN A 313 -7.88 3.99 -14.53
N ASP A 314 -7.92 4.82 -13.49
CA ASP A 314 -9.13 5.57 -13.14
C ASP A 314 -9.52 6.48 -14.31
N LEU A 315 -8.60 7.28 -14.84
CA LEU A 315 -8.88 8.19 -15.95
C LEU A 315 -9.40 7.48 -17.20
N LEU A 316 -8.92 6.26 -17.50
CA LEU A 316 -9.29 5.50 -18.70
C LEU A 316 -10.50 4.59 -18.51
N LYS A 317 -10.70 4.01 -17.31
CA LYS A 317 -11.67 2.94 -17.04
C LYS A 317 -12.54 3.19 -15.80
N GLY A 318 -12.49 4.40 -15.23
CA GLY A 318 -13.21 4.78 -14.01
C GLY A 318 -14.72 4.97 -14.15
N GLY A 319 -15.24 4.88 -15.37
CA GLY A 319 -16.68 4.98 -15.69
C GLY A 319 -16.94 5.99 -16.80
N SER A 320 -17.97 6.82 -16.61
CA SER A 320 -18.36 7.87 -17.55
C SER A 320 -17.28 8.93 -17.64
N SER A 321 -16.87 9.29 -18.86
CA SER A 321 -15.88 10.33 -19.09
C SER A 321 -16.50 11.72 -19.12
N PHE A 322 -15.72 12.72 -18.75
CA PHE A 322 -16.09 14.12 -18.82
C PHE A 322 -14.87 15.00 -19.14
N LYS A 323 -15.14 16.24 -19.54
CA LYS A 323 -14.11 17.25 -19.84
C LYS A 323 -14.24 18.42 -18.88
N GLY A 324 -13.12 19.08 -18.62
CA GLY A 324 -13.09 20.40 -17.99
C GLY A 324 -12.36 21.39 -18.88
N THR A 325 -12.11 22.59 -18.36
CA THR A 325 -11.46 23.69 -19.09
C THR A 325 -10.10 23.28 -19.67
N ASN A 326 -9.18 22.75 -18.85
CA ASN A 326 -7.84 22.34 -19.31
C ASN A 326 -7.53 20.88 -18.98
N GLY A 327 -8.54 20.02 -18.99
CA GLY A 327 -8.38 18.66 -18.49
C GLY A 327 -9.52 17.71 -18.85
N TYR A 328 -9.37 16.48 -18.39
CA TYR A 328 -10.35 15.41 -18.58
C TYR A 328 -10.42 14.53 -17.34
N GLY A 329 -11.53 13.82 -17.20
CA GLY A 329 -11.74 12.93 -16.08
C GLY A 329 -12.71 11.82 -16.38
N SER A 330 -12.87 10.95 -15.39
CA SER A 330 -13.82 9.87 -15.37
C SER A 330 -14.48 9.80 -14.00
N PHE A 331 -15.70 9.28 -13.96
CA PHE A 331 -16.38 9.04 -12.70
C PHE A 331 -17.33 7.85 -12.77
N ASN A 332 -17.58 7.28 -11.61
CA ASN A 332 -18.68 6.39 -11.32
C ASN A 332 -19.44 6.91 -10.09
N VAL A 333 -20.39 6.12 -9.60
CA VAL A 333 -21.24 6.47 -8.46
C VAL A 333 -20.43 6.89 -7.22
N SER A 334 -19.29 6.25 -6.96
CA SER A 334 -18.54 6.43 -5.70
C SER A 334 -17.22 7.18 -5.86
N ARG A 335 -16.72 7.38 -7.07
CA ARG A 335 -15.37 7.92 -7.30
C ARG A 335 -15.33 8.73 -8.58
N ALA A 336 -14.66 9.88 -8.51
CA ALA A 336 -14.30 10.69 -9.66
C ALA A 336 -12.83 11.06 -9.62
N VAL A 337 -12.18 11.05 -10.79
CA VAL A 337 -10.81 11.49 -10.98
C VAL A 337 -10.78 12.46 -12.15
N TYR A 338 -10.15 13.62 -11.94
CA TYR A 338 -9.96 14.66 -12.93
C TYR A 338 -8.48 15.03 -13.02
N ARG A 339 -7.93 15.00 -14.23
CA ARG A 339 -6.56 15.46 -14.52
C ARG A 339 -6.63 16.83 -15.18
N ALA A 340 -6.10 17.84 -14.51
CA ALA A 340 -5.92 19.18 -15.06
C ALA A 340 -4.48 19.39 -15.52
N ARG A 341 -4.30 20.20 -16.57
CA ARG A 341 -2.98 20.64 -17.03
C ARG A 341 -2.67 22.02 -16.46
N CYS A 342 -1.81 22.07 -15.45
CA CYS A 342 -1.37 23.30 -14.82
C CYS A 342 0.01 23.73 -15.34
N GLN A 343 0.42 24.95 -15.06
CA GLN A 343 1.78 25.42 -15.39
C GLN A 343 2.88 24.62 -14.66
N SER A 344 2.56 24.11 -13.47
CA SER A 344 3.43 23.25 -12.66
C SER A 344 3.50 21.80 -13.14
N GLY A 345 2.74 21.43 -14.18
CA GLY A 345 2.55 20.06 -14.64
C GLY A 345 1.12 19.58 -14.44
N ASP A 346 0.90 18.30 -14.71
CA ASP A 346 -0.41 17.68 -14.49
C ASP A 346 -0.74 17.60 -12.99
N VAL A 347 -2.00 17.84 -12.65
CA VAL A 347 -2.55 17.74 -11.29
C VAL A 347 -3.75 16.81 -11.30
N ILE A 348 -3.84 15.93 -10.31
CA ILE A 348 -5.01 15.07 -10.11
C ILE A 348 -5.90 15.64 -9.00
N PHE A 349 -7.19 15.75 -9.30
CA PHE A 349 -8.25 15.97 -8.33
C PHE A 349 -9.08 14.70 -8.26
N MET A 350 -9.16 14.10 -7.08
CA MET A 350 -9.93 12.90 -6.83
C MET A 350 -10.94 13.15 -5.72
N LEU A 351 -12.15 12.65 -5.93
CA LEU A 351 -13.24 12.65 -4.97
C LEU A 351 -13.75 11.22 -4.81
N GLU A 352 -13.81 10.73 -3.57
CA GLU A 352 -14.28 9.40 -3.22
C GLU A 352 -15.36 9.48 -2.15
N GLN A 353 -16.44 8.73 -2.36
CA GLN A 353 -17.42 8.37 -1.36
C GLN A 353 -17.12 6.94 -0.91
N LYS A 354 -16.60 6.79 0.31
CA LYS A 354 -16.18 5.51 0.89
C LYS A 354 -17.34 4.76 1.54
N ASP A 355 -18.23 5.51 2.18
CA ASP A 355 -19.41 4.97 2.86
C ASP A 355 -20.68 5.65 2.36
N ARG A 356 -21.84 5.01 2.60
CA ARG A 356 -23.14 5.66 2.45
C ARG A 356 -23.38 6.56 3.66
N PHE A 357 -23.93 7.75 3.44
CA PHE A 357 -24.26 8.66 4.52
C PHE A 357 -25.49 9.51 4.18
N GLY A 358 -26.38 9.67 5.16
CA GLY A 358 -27.70 10.30 4.98
C GLY A 358 -28.71 9.41 4.25
N GLU A 359 -29.79 10.02 3.77
CA GLU A 359 -30.84 9.38 2.96
C GLU A 359 -30.58 9.47 1.45
N GLN A 360 -29.50 10.14 1.05
CA GLN A 360 -29.11 10.34 -0.33
C GLN A 360 -28.29 9.14 -0.84
N ASP A 361 -28.52 8.78 -2.10
CA ASP A 361 -27.71 7.79 -2.83
C ASP A 361 -26.27 8.32 -3.06
N PHE A 362 -25.52 7.60 -3.90
CA PHE A 362 -24.20 7.98 -4.41
C PHE A 362 -24.25 9.17 -5.40
N THR A 363 -24.87 10.30 -4.99
CA THR A 363 -24.94 11.56 -5.75
C THR A 363 -23.88 12.56 -5.32
N PHE A 364 -23.20 12.33 -4.19
CA PHE A 364 -22.23 13.25 -3.62
C PHE A 364 -21.10 13.64 -4.59
N VAL A 365 -20.65 12.69 -5.42
CA VAL A 365 -19.66 12.95 -6.48
C VAL A 365 -20.15 14.01 -7.47
N TYR A 366 -21.42 13.93 -7.87
CA TYR A 366 -22.02 14.88 -8.80
C TYR A 366 -22.12 16.28 -8.20
N ASP A 367 -22.48 16.37 -6.93
CA ASP A 367 -22.76 17.64 -6.27
C ASP A 367 -21.49 18.40 -5.90
N LEU A 368 -20.43 17.71 -5.50
CA LEU A 368 -19.23 18.35 -4.95
C LEU A 368 -18.08 18.46 -5.94
N LEU A 369 -17.91 17.52 -6.88
CA LEU A 369 -16.72 17.50 -7.75
C LEU A 369 -16.49 18.80 -8.52
N PRO A 370 -17.50 19.41 -9.18
CA PRO A 370 -17.27 20.65 -9.93
C PRO A 370 -16.74 21.79 -9.04
N ALA A 371 -17.36 21.99 -7.87
CA ALA A 371 -16.97 23.03 -6.92
C ALA A 371 -15.61 22.75 -6.29
N TYR A 372 -15.31 21.47 -6.00
CA TYR A 372 -14.01 21.06 -5.47
C TYR A 372 -12.89 21.36 -6.47
N VAL A 373 -13.04 20.95 -7.74
CA VAL A 373 -12.04 21.21 -8.78
C VAL A 373 -11.82 22.72 -8.96
N GLU A 374 -12.89 23.51 -9.06
CA GLU A 374 -12.79 24.96 -9.26
C GLU A 374 -12.10 25.69 -8.09
N ALA A 375 -12.49 25.35 -6.85
CA ALA A 375 -11.95 26.00 -5.67
C ALA A 375 -10.49 25.57 -5.41
N GLU A 376 -10.19 24.27 -5.57
CA GLU A 376 -8.86 23.75 -5.30
C GLU A 376 -7.86 24.11 -6.40
N SER A 377 -8.27 24.13 -7.69
CA SER A 377 -7.40 24.60 -8.78
C SER A 377 -6.98 26.06 -8.57
N SER A 378 -7.90 26.89 -8.06
CA SER A 378 -7.63 28.28 -7.71
C SER A 378 -6.67 28.38 -6.53
N ARG A 379 -6.84 27.54 -5.50
CA ARG A 379 -5.98 27.52 -4.30
C ARG A 379 -4.53 27.18 -4.64
N ILE A 380 -4.31 26.20 -5.52
CA ILE A 380 -2.96 25.74 -5.90
C ILE A 380 -2.34 26.54 -7.04
N GLY A 381 -3.05 27.54 -7.60
CA GLY A 381 -2.54 28.36 -8.71
C GLY A 381 -2.54 27.66 -10.07
N CYS A 382 -3.36 26.62 -10.26
CA CYS A 382 -3.51 25.94 -11.56
C CYS A 382 -4.28 26.80 -12.58
N GLY A 383 -5.06 27.79 -12.09
CA GLY A 383 -5.94 28.63 -12.91
C GLY A 383 -7.41 28.29 -12.68
N GLN A 384 -8.28 28.90 -13.51
CA GLN A 384 -9.71 28.66 -13.46
C GLN A 384 -10.06 27.35 -14.18
N GLU A 385 -10.23 26.27 -13.41
CA GLU A 385 -10.78 25.02 -13.93
C GLU A 385 -12.29 25.00 -13.71
N LYS A 386 -13.03 24.64 -14.76
CA LYS A 386 -14.47 24.36 -14.67
C LYS A 386 -14.75 22.98 -15.22
N VAL A 387 -15.51 22.21 -14.46
CA VAL A 387 -15.91 20.85 -14.80
C VAL A 387 -17.42 20.78 -14.85
N THR A 388 -17.96 20.02 -15.80
CA THR A 388 -19.38 19.68 -15.85
C THR A 388 -19.52 18.19 -16.08
N LEU A 389 -20.22 17.52 -15.16
CA LEU A 389 -20.48 16.10 -15.25
C LEU A 389 -21.73 15.83 -16.11
N PRO A 390 -21.69 14.85 -17.03
CA PRO A 390 -22.87 14.45 -17.79
C PRO A 390 -23.93 13.87 -16.84
N ARG A 391 -25.17 14.38 -16.94
CA ARG A 391 -26.30 13.78 -16.25
C ARG A 391 -26.66 12.47 -16.95
N GLY A 392 -26.68 11.38 -16.18
CA GLY A 392 -27.07 10.04 -16.66
C GLY A 392 -28.55 9.91 -16.91
#